data_AF-A0A0B6YGT8-F1
#
_entry.id   AF-A0A0B6YGT8-F1
#
_cell.length_a   1.000
_cell.length_b   1.000
_cell.length_c   1.000
_cell.angle_alpha   90.00
_cell.angle_beta   90.00
_cell.angle_gamma   90.00
#
_symmetry.space_group_name_H-M   'P 1'
#
loop_
_entity.id
_entity.type
_entity.pdbx_description
1 polymer ?
#
loop_
_entity_poly.entity_id
_entity_poly.type
_entity_poly.pdbx_seq_one_letter_code
_entity_poly.pdbx_strand_id
1 'polypeptide(L)'
;VLRKQPYDKTVDWWCLGAVLYEMLYGLPPFYSRDTAEMYDNILYKPLRLRTNVSAAGRSILEGLLQKEKEVRLGAKSDFLDIKNHDFFVDINWQDLYDK
;
A
#
# COMPACT_ATOMS: atom_id res chain seq x y z
N VAL A 1 12.55 -8.40 -1.40
CA VAL A 1 12.29 -9.83 -1.71
C VAL A 1 12.29 -10.12 -3.22
N LEU A 2 11.40 -9.57 -4.03
CA LEU A 2 11.31 -9.88 -5.48
C LEU A 2 12.55 -9.50 -6.30
N ARG A 3 13.14 -8.32 -6.04
CA ARG A 3 14.39 -7.87 -6.69
C ARG A 3 15.66 -8.31 -5.95
N LYS A 4 15.57 -9.22 -4.96
CA LYS A 4 16.67 -9.61 -4.05
C LYS A 4 17.41 -8.44 -3.37
N GLN A 5 16.77 -7.27 -3.28
CA GLN A 5 17.30 -6.13 -2.55
C GLN A 5 17.19 -6.34 -1.04
N PRO A 6 18.05 -5.68 -0.23
CA PRO A 6 17.96 -5.70 1.22
C PRO A 6 16.55 -5.33 1.69
N TYR A 7 16.08 -6.03 2.72
CA TYR A 7 14.82 -5.70 3.37
C TYR A 7 14.91 -4.30 3.98
N ASP A 8 13.89 -3.48 3.75
CA ASP A 8 13.73 -2.19 4.38
C ASP A 8 12.31 -2.06 4.92
N LYS A 9 12.12 -1.14 5.87
CA LYS A 9 10.83 -0.91 6.54
C LYS A 9 9.70 -0.57 5.55
N THR A 10 10.06 -0.07 4.37
CA THR A 10 9.08 0.26 3.32
C THR A 10 8.37 -0.96 2.75
N VAL A 11 8.90 -2.17 2.91
CA VAL A 11 8.21 -3.41 2.51
C VAL A 11 6.95 -3.61 3.35
N ASP A 12 6.98 -3.28 4.64
CA ASP A 12 5.80 -3.40 5.51
C ASP A 12 4.68 -2.47 5.04
N TRP A 13 5.02 -1.25 4.59
CA TRP A 13 4.07 -0.30 4.02
C TRP A 13 3.47 -0.78 2.70
N TRP A 14 4.23 -1.49 1.86
CA TRP A 14 3.68 -2.14 0.67
C TRP A 14 2.66 -3.22 1.05
N CYS A 15 2.97 -4.05 2.05
CA CYS A 15 2.07 -5.08 2.54
C CYS A 15 0.78 -4.46 3.11
N LEU A 16 0.87 -3.37 3.87
CA LEU A 16 -0.30 -2.62 4.35
C LEU A 16 -1.17 -2.14 3.19
N GLY A 17 -0.56 -1.57 2.15
CA GLY A 17 -1.27 -1.14 0.95
C GLY A 17 -1.97 -2.30 0.23
N ALA A 18 -1.34 -3.47 0.18
CA ALA A 18 -1.92 -4.66 -0.45
C ALA A 18 -3.14 -5.18 0.30
N VAL A 19 -3.06 -5.24 1.64
CA VAL A 19 -4.20 -5.62 2.50
C VAL A 19 -5.33 -4.59 2.38
N LEU A 20 -5.01 -3.30 2.42
CA LEU A 20 -6.02 -2.24 2.25
C LEU A 20 -6.71 -2.31 0.89
N TYR A 21 -5.96 -2.56 -0.17
CA TYR A 21 -6.52 -2.76 -1.51
C TYR A 21 -7.48 -3.96 -1.51
N GLU A 22 -7.08 -5.09 -0.93
CA GLU A 22 -7.92 -6.29 -0.85
C GLU A 22 -9.20 -6.05 -0.04
N MET A 23 -9.13 -5.32 1.07
CA MET A 23 -10.32 -4.94 1.84
C MET A 23 -11.30 -4.08 1.04
N LEU A 24 -10.81 -3.21 0.15
CA LEU A 24 -11.63 -2.30 -0.65
C LEU A 24 -12.16 -2.94 -1.95
N TYR A 25 -11.44 -3.88 -2.54
CA TYR A 25 -11.74 -4.46 -3.86
C TYR A 25 -12.06 -5.96 -3.85
N GLY A 26 -11.88 -6.65 -2.72
CA GLY A 26 -12.13 -8.07 -2.52
C GLY A 26 -11.09 -9.02 -3.14
N LEU A 27 -10.05 -8.49 -3.80
CA LEU A 27 -8.94 -9.26 -4.36
C LEU A 27 -7.62 -8.50 -4.17
N PRO A 28 -6.48 -9.20 -4.04
CA PRO A 28 -5.17 -8.57 -3.97
C PRO A 28 -4.86 -7.70 -5.20
N PRO A 29 -4.05 -6.64 -5.04
CA PRO A 29 -3.57 -5.89 -6.19
C PRO A 29 -2.68 -6.79 -7.05
N PHE A 30 -2.71 -6.60 -8.37
CA PHE A 30 -1.89 -7.34 -9.34
C PHE A 30 -2.15 -8.86 -9.43
N TYR A 31 -3.24 -9.35 -8.84
CA TYR A 31 -3.59 -10.78 -8.84
C TYR A 31 -3.60 -11.40 -10.24
N SER A 32 -2.97 -12.58 -10.36
CA SER A 32 -3.16 -13.55 -11.43
C SER A 32 -3.20 -14.96 -10.83
N ARG A 33 -3.78 -15.92 -11.57
CA ARG A 33 -3.71 -17.34 -11.23
C ARG A 33 -2.30 -17.91 -11.42
N ASP A 34 -1.53 -17.35 -12.34
CA ASP A 34 -0.13 -17.71 -12.56
C ASP A 34 0.75 -16.84 -11.65
N THR A 35 1.59 -17.48 -10.84
CA THR A 35 2.50 -16.81 -9.92
C THR A 35 3.59 -16.02 -10.64
N ALA A 36 4.06 -16.49 -11.80
CA ALA A 36 5.04 -15.78 -12.62
C ALA A 36 4.41 -14.49 -13.18
N GLU A 37 3.19 -14.59 -13.72
CA GLU A 37 2.46 -13.41 -14.22
C GLU A 37 2.14 -12.44 -13.07
N MET A 38 1.80 -12.94 -11.88
CA MET A 38 1.59 -12.10 -10.70
C MET A 38 2.85 -11.31 -10.34
N TYR A 39 4.03 -11.93 -10.39
CA TYR A 39 5.29 -11.23 -10.15
C TYR A 39 5.59 -10.17 -11.22
N ASP A 40 5.36 -10.49 -12.49
CA ASP A 40 5.50 -9.52 -13.58
C ASP A 40 4.52 -8.35 -13.43
N ASN A 41 3.28 -8.63 -12.99
CA ASN A 41 2.31 -7.59 -12.71
C ASN A 41 2.77 -6.69 -11.55
N ILE A 42 3.30 -7.26 -10.48
CA ILE A 42 3.88 -6.50 -9.36
C ILE A 42 5.05 -5.63 -9.82
N LEU A 43 5.86 -6.07 -10.78
CA LEU A 43 7.03 -5.33 -11.25
C LEU A 43 6.70 -4.26 -12.31
N TYR A 44 5.76 -4.52 -13.20
CA TYR A 44 5.60 -3.73 -14.43
C TYR A 44 4.18 -3.19 -14.66
N LYS A 45 3.15 -3.86 -14.18
CA LYS A 45 1.77 -3.42 -14.42
C LYS A 45 1.45 -2.18 -13.57
N PRO A 46 0.89 -1.11 -14.14
CA PRO A 46 0.48 0.05 -13.37
C PRO A 46 -0.67 -0.29 -12.42
N LEU A 47 -0.71 0.37 -11.27
CA LEU A 47 -1.81 0.23 -10.31
C LEU A 47 -3.12 0.71 -10.95
N ARG A 48 -4.19 -0.08 -10.82
CA ARG A 48 -5.52 0.28 -11.31
C ARG A 48 -6.49 0.40 -10.14
N LEU A 49 -7.09 1.57 -9.98
CA LEU A 49 -8.06 1.87 -8.92
C LEU A 49 -9.44 2.14 -9.53
N ARG A 50 -10.46 1.38 -9.13
CA ARG A 50 -11.84 1.53 -9.66
C ARG A 50 -12.55 2.70 -8.99
N THR A 51 -13.58 3.27 -9.62
CA THR A 51 -14.25 4.52 -9.20
C THR A 51 -15.00 4.44 -7.87
N ASN A 52 -15.20 3.27 -7.29
CA ASN A 52 -15.95 3.02 -6.06
C ASN A 52 -15.22 3.39 -4.75
N VAL A 53 -13.98 3.88 -4.80
CA VAL A 53 -13.21 4.27 -3.61
C VAL A 53 -13.09 5.80 -3.50
N SER A 54 -13.17 6.32 -2.27
CA SER A 54 -13.00 7.74 -1.97
C SER A 54 -11.66 8.30 -2.46
N ALA A 55 -11.58 9.62 -2.64
CA ALA A 55 -10.34 10.28 -3.06
C ALA A 55 -9.17 9.98 -2.08
N ALA A 56 -9.44 10.04 -0.77
CA ALA A 56 -8.45 9.69 0.26
C ALA A 56 -8.03 8.21 0.17
N GLY A 57 -8.98 7.30 -0.07
CA GLY A 57 -8.71 5.87 -0.26
C GLY A 57 -7.89 5.56 -1.52
N ARG A 58 -8.06 6.35 -2.58
CA ARG A 58 -7.19 6.26 -3.76
C ARG A 58 -5.79 6.76 -3.45
N SER A 59 -5.69 7.94 -2.85
CA SER A 59 -4.42 8.59 -2.56
C SER A 59 -3.54 7.73 -1.64
N ILE A 60 -4.11 7.11 -0.60
CA ILE A 60 -3.34 6.23 0.30
C ILE A 60 -2.82 4.99 -0.45
N LEU A 61 -3.63 4.39 -1.33
CA LEU A 61 -3.22 3.22 -2.12
C LEU A 61 -2.14 3.58 -3.14
N GLU A 62 -2.25 4.73 -3.81
CA GLU A 62 -1.22 5.23 -4.73
C GLU A 62 0.10 5.50 -4.00
N GLY A 63 0.06 5.95 -2.75
CA GLY A 63 1.25 6.16 -1.92
C GLY A 63 1.89 4.87 -1.42
N LEU A 64 1.10 3.94 -0.89
CA LEU A 64 1.60 2.68 -0.31
C LEU A 64 2.04 1.67 -1.37
N LEU A 65 1.35 1.61 -2.51
CA LEU A 65 1.64 0.67 -3.61
C LEU A 65 2.58 1.27 -4.68
N GLN A 66 3.43 2.23 -4.29
CA GLN A 66 4.54 2.68 -5.13
C GLN A 66 5.58 1.57 -5.30
N LYS A 67 5.94 1.28 -6.55
CA LYS A 67 6.93 0.24 -6.88
C LYS A 67 8.34 0.64 -6.45
N GLU A 68 8.69 1.91 -6.65
CA GLU A 68 9.95 2.48 -6.19
C GLU A 68 9.83 2.81 -4.70
N LYS A 69 10.71 2.23 -3.89
CA LYS A 69 10.61 2.25 -2.43
C LYS A 69 10.94 3.62 -1.84
N GLU A 70 11.76 4.42 -2.52
CA GLU A 70 12.24 5.74 -2.09
C GLU A 70 11.13 6.81 -2.14
N VAL A 71 10.12 6.59 -2.98
CA VAL A 71 8.95 7.47 -3.14
C VAL A 71 7.68 6.88 -2.52
N ARG A 72 7.77 5.69 -1.92
CA ARG A 72 6.65 5.06 -1.22
C ARG A 72 6.30 5.85 0.03
N LEU A 73 5.02 5.92 0.34
CA LEU A 73 4.56 6.48 1.61
C LEU A 73 5.18 5.68 2.77
N GLY A 74 5.77 6.40 3.73
CA GLY A 74 6.55 5.80 4.82
C GLY A 74 8.05 5.66 4.53
N ALA A 75 8.54 6.06 3.35
CA ALA A 75 9.98 6.07 3.07
C ALA A 75 10.74 7.17 3.81
N LYS A 76 10.09 8.31 4.13
CA LYS A 76 10.75 9.48 4.72
C LYS A 76 10.59 9.52 6.23
N SER A 77 9.37 9.44 6.72
CA SER A 77 9.06 9.54 8.15
C SER A 77 8.32 8.32 8.69
N ASP A 78 8.42 7.19 7.97
CA ASP A 78 7.88 5.89 8.38
C ASP A 78 6.41 6.02 8.80
N PHE A 79 6.04 5.57 10.00
CA PHE A 79 4.68 5.64 10.50
C PHE A 79 4.05 7.06 10.46
N LEU A 80 4.82 8.13 10.63
CA LEU A 80 4.26 9.49 10.63
C LEU A 80 3.64 9.88 9.29
N ASP A 81 4.21 9.41 8.17
CA ASP A 81 3.67 9.67 6.84
C ASP A 81 2.28 9.01 6.68
N ILE A 82 2.10 7.82 7.25
CA ILE A 82 0.85 7.08 7.23
C ILE A 82 -0.15 7.71 8.20
N LYS A 83 0.29 7.99 9.44
CA LYS A 83 -0.53 8.57 10.50
C LYS A 83 -1.20 9.88 10.09
N ASN A 84 -0.46 10.73 9.39
CA ASN A 84 -0.90 12.07 8.99
C ASN A 84 -1.62 12.10 7.63
N HIS A 85 -1.80 10.95 6.97
CA HIS A 85 -2.48 10.90 5.68
C HIS A 85 -3.99 11.12 5.84
N ASP A 86 -4.62 11.86 4.92
CA ASP A 86 -6.04 12.20 4.95
C ASP A 86 -6.99 11.00 5.11
N PHE A 87 -6.56 9.83 4.64
CA PHE A 87 -7.30 8.56 4.81
C PHE A 87 -7.51 8.17 6.28
N PHE A 88 -6.60 8.56 7.17
CA PHE A 88 -6.62 8.25 8.60
C PHE A 88 -6.95 9.46 9.48
N VAL A 89 -7.45 10.55 8.89
CA VAL A 89 -7.75 11.79 9.64
C VAL A 89 -8.77 11.58 10.77
N ASP A 90 -9.74 10.68 10.55
CA ASP A 90 -10.80 10.37 11.52
C ASP A 90 -10.36 9.33 12.58
N ILE A 91 -9.12 8.83 12.51
CA ILE A 91 -8.60 7.84 13.45
C ILE A 91 -7.92 8.54 14.64
N ASN A 92 -8.48 8.33 15.83
CA ASN A 92 -7.74 8.60 17.06
C ASN A 92 -6.78 7.43 17.35
N TRP A 93 -5.51 7.66 17.01
CA TRP A 93 -4.45 6.67 17.19
C TRP A 93 -4.17 6.30 18.65
N GLN A 94 -4.45 7.19 19.60
CA GLN A 94 -4.27 6.90 21.02
C GLN A 94 -5.36 5.93 21.50
N ASP A 95 -6.62 6.21 21.17
CA ASP A 95 -7.74 5.33 21.50
C ASP A 95 -7.63 3.95 20.84
N LEU A 96 -6.95 3.86 19.69
CA LEU A 96 -6.69 2.60 19.00
C LEU A 96 -5.56 1.80 19.68
N TYR A 97 -4.56 2.48 20.23
CA TYR A 97 -3.41 1.83 20.89
C TYR A 97 -3.73 1.37 22.32
N ASP A 98 -4.57 2.13 23.04
CA ASP A 98 -4.90 1.89 24.44
C ASP A 98 -5.99 0.82 24.67
N LYS A 99 -6.37 0.08 23.63
CA LYS A 99 -7.37 -1.00 23.65
C LYS A 99 -6.75 -2.36 23.38
#